data_AF-A0A3E4Q8B7-F1
#
_entry.id   AF-A0A3E4Q8B7-F1
#
_cell.length_a   1.000
_cell.length_b   1.000
_cell.length_c   1.000
_cell.angle_alpha   90.00
_cell.angle_beta   90.00
_cell.angle_gamma   90.00
#
_symmetry.space_group_name_H-M   'P 1'
#
loop_
_entity.id
_entity.type
_entity.pdbx_description
1 polymer ?
#
loop_
_entity_poly.entity_id
_entity_poly.type
_entity_poly.pdbx_seq_one_letter_code
_entity_poly.pdbx_strand_id
1 'polypeptide(L)'
;MAYNKKNVLEANTEAIRVVLRLEKERREATETEKGILHGYQGFGGLKCVLNRCDSPDDLRYWSQSEQQLFEPTQRLKQMIYRDAVDANTAKRYWESIKASVLTSFYTDTRIVAAISDALTSVDVPIRRCLDPSA
;
A
#
# COMPACT_ATOMS: atom_id res chain seq x y z
N MET A 1 15.10 4.75 -11.13
CA MET A 1 13.85 4.41 -11.83
C MET A 1 12.69 5.15 -11.18
N ALA A 2 11.73 5.65 -11.95
CA ALA A 2 10.48 6.18 -11.39
C ALA A 2 9.67 5.05 -10.73
N TYR A 3 9.04 5.33 -9.59
CA TYR A 3 8.19 4.38 -8.88
C TYR A 3 6.97 4.01 -9.73
N ASN A 4 6.92 2.76 -10.22
CA ASN A 4 5.81 2.27 -11.05
C ASN A 4 4.75 1.60 -10.15
N LYS A 5 3.73 2.38 -9.78
CA LYS A 5 2.59 1.95 -8.95
C LYS A 5 1.95 0.65 -9.46
N LYS A 6 1.81 0.48 -10.77
CA LYS A 6 1.15 -0.69 -11.37
C LYS A 6 1.97 -1.97 -11.13
N ASN A 7 3.27 -1.92 -11.43
CA ASN A 7 4.15 -3.07 -11.25
C ASN A 7 4.25 -3.46 -9.76
N VAL A 8 4.31 -2.48 -8.85
CA VAL A 8 4.33 -2.76 -7.40
C VAL A 8 3.02 -3.39 -6.94
N LEU A 9 1.88 -2.87 -7.41
CA LEU A 9 0.56 -3.44 -7.08
C LEU A 9 0.42 -4.88 -7.59
N GLU A 10 0.88 -5.16 -8.81
CA GLU A 10 0.88 -6.52 -9.39
C GLU A 10 1.81 -7.47 -8.62
N ALA A 11 3.04 -7.05 -8.31
CA ALA A 11 3.99 -7.85 -7.54
C ALA A 11 3.48 -8.14 -6.12
N ASN A 12 2.91 -7.14 -5.44
CA ASN A 12 2.31 -7.34 -4.12
C ASN A 12 1.09 -8.27 -4.18
N THR A 13 0.27 -8.17 -5.23
CA THR A 13 -0.87 -9.07 -5.44
C THR A 13 -0.40 -10.51 -5.61
N GLU A 14 0.68 -10.72 -6.35
CA GLU A 14 1.30 -12.04 -6.54
C GLU A 14 1.81 -12.60 -5.21
N ALA A 15 2.55 -11.80 -4.44
CA ALA A 15 3.09 -12.21 -3.15
C ALA A 15 1.97 -12.60 -2.17
N ILE A 16 0.90 -11.81 -2.06
CA ILE A 16 -0.25 -12.13 -1.19
C ILE A 16 -0.90 -13.44 -1.64
N ARG A 17 -1.11 -13.63 -2.96
CA ARG A 17 -1.68 -14.88 -3.47
C ARG A 17 -0.84 -16.10 -3.10
N VAL A 18 0.49 -15.99 -3.17
CA VAL A 18 1.40 -17.04 -2.74
C VAL A 18 1.23 -17.33 -1.24
N VAL A 19 1.22 -16.31 -0.38
CA VAL A 19 1.01 -16.51 1.08
C VAL A 19 -0.31 -17.23 1.36
N LEU A 20 -1.42 -16.75 0.79
CA LEU A 20 -2.74 -17.36 0.99
C LEU A 20 -2.78 -18.83 0.55
N ARG A 21 -2.11 -19.15 -0.57
CA ARG A 21 -1.98 -20.54 -1.04
C ARG A 21 -1.16 -21.39 -0.07
N LEU A 22 -0.01 -20.90 0.39
CA LEU A 22 0.86 -21.61 1.32
C LEU A 22 0.16 -21.88 2.66
N GLU A 23 -0.59 -20.92 3.17
CA GLU A 23 -1.42 -21.08 4.39
C GLU A 23 -2.48 -22.18 4.20
N LYS A 24 -3.15 -22.18 3.05
CA LYS A 24 -4.17 -23.18 2.72
C LYS A 24 -3.58 -24.59 2.58
N GLU A 25 -2.42 -24.70 1.92
CA GLU A 25 -1.72 -25.97 1.69
C GLU A 25 -0.92 -26.45 2.91
N ARG A 26 -0.75 -25.59 3.93
CA ARG A 26 0.03 -25.86 5.15
C ARG A 26 1.45 -26.37 4.85
N ARG A 27 2.13 -25.70 3.94
CA ARG A 27 3.50 -26.04 3.54
C ARG A 27 4.41 -24.82 3.47
N GLU A 28 5.71 -25.09 3.41
CA GLU A 28 6.72 -24.08 3.17
C GLU A 28 6.76 -23.64 1.70
N ALA A 29 7.28 -22.42 1.49
CA ALA A 29 7.51 -21.85 0.17
C ALA A 29 8.65 -22.58 -0.55
N THR A 30 8.43 -22.88 -1.83
CA THR A 30 9.50 -23.28 -2.75
C THR A 30 10.47 -22.11 -3.01
N GLU A 31 11.67 -22.39 -3.54
CA GLU A 31 12.63 -21.32 -3.88
C GLU A 31 12.06 -20.30 -4.86
N THR A 32 11.24 -20.73 -5.83
CA THR A 32 10.55 -19.82 -6.76
C THR A 32 9.55 -18.92 -6.02
N GLU A 33 8.76 -19.48 -5.10
CA GLU A 33 7.82 -18.72 -4.29
C GLU A 33 8.54 -17.75 -3.34
N LYS A 34 9.66 -18.15 -2.74
CA LYS A 34 10.50 -17.25 -1.94
C LYS A 34 11.00 -16.06 -2.75
N GLY A 35 11.35 -16.27 -4.03
CA GLY A 35 11.71 -15.19 -4.95
C GLY A 35 10.57 -14.20 -5.18
N ILE A 36 9.34 -14.69 -5.34
CA ILE A 36 8.13 -13.86 -5.44
C ILE A 36 7.92 -13.06 -4.15
N LEU A 37 8.01 -13.72 -2.99
CA LEU A 37 7.79 -13.10 -1.68
C LEU A 37 8.82 -11.99 -1.39
N HIS A 38 10.08 -12.16 -1.82
CA HIS A 38 11.11 -11.11 -1.73
C HIS A 38 10.77 -9.86 -2.55
N GLY A 39 9.92 -9.98 -3.57
CA GLY A 39 9.45 -8.86 -4.37
C GLY A 39 8.37 -8.00 -3.72
N TYR A 40 7.87 -8.38 -2.54
CA TYR A 40 6.86 -7.62 -1.81
C TYR A 40 7.44 -6.30 -1.29
N GLN A 41 6.79 -5.18 -1.64
CA GLN A 41 7.25 -3.83 -1.30
C GLN A 41 6.29 -3.08 -0.35
N GLY A 42 5.15 -3.67 0.00
CA GLY A 42 4.13 -3.01 0.81
C GLY A 42 3.30 -1.99 0.03
N PHE A 43 2.31 -1.39 0.70
CA PHE A 43 1.29 -0.55 0.05
C PHE A 43 1.41 0.94 0.34
N GLY A 44 2.38 1.42 1.12
CA GLY A 44 2.43 2.83 1.56
C GLY A 44 2.25 3.87 0.44
N GLY A 45 2.90 3.66 -0.71
CA GLY A 45 2.76 4.54 -1.88
C GLY A 45 1.54 4.28 -2.79
N LEU A 46 0.71 3.29 -2.49
CA LEU A 46 -0.40 2.81 -3.33
C LEU A 46 -1.76 3.34 -2.84
N LYS A 47 -1.94 4.66 -2.86
CA LYS A 47 -3.20 5.31 -2.48
C LYS A 47 -4.45 4.78 -3.21
N CYS A 48 -4.28 4.16 -4.38
CA CYS A 48 -5.36 3.57 -5.16
C CYS A 48 -6.19 2.53 -4.38
N VAL A 49 -5.62 1.84 -3.39
CA VAL A 49 -6.36 0.87 -2.55
C VAL A 49 -7.38 1.52 -1.60
N LEU A 50 -7.32 2.85 -1.43
CA LEU A 50 -8.31 3.62 -0.67
C LEU A 50 -9.56 3.96 -1.50
N ASN A 51 -9.46 3.89 -2.83
CA ASN A 51 -10.56 4.21 -3.73
C ASN A 51 -11.57 3.06 -3.81
N ARG A 52 -12.83 3.40 -4.10
CA ARG A 52 -13.88 2.40 -4.38
C ARG A 52 -13.55 1.65 -5.67
N CYS A 53 -13.74 0.34 -5.66
CA CYS A 53 -13.46 -0.55 -6.81
C CYS A 53 -14.37 -1.79 -6.78
N ASP A 54 -15.56 -1.65 -6.19
CA ASP A 54 -16.52 -2.73 -5.99
C ASP A 54 -17.27 -3.07 -7.28
N SER A 55 -17.56 -2.06 -8.12
CA SER A 55 -18.20 -2.25 -9.42
C SER A 55 -17.44 -1.51 -10.52
N PRO A 56 -17.58 -1.91 -11.80
CA PRO A 56 -16.98 -1.18 -12.93
C PRO A 56 -17.37 0.30 -12.98
N ASP A 57 -18.57 0.65 -12.50
CA ASP A 57 -19.06 2.03 -12.46
C ASP A 57 -18.25 2.92 -11.50
N ASP A 58 -17.53 2.34 -10.53
CA ASP A 58 -16.69 3.11 -9.62
C ASP A 58 -15.56 3.84 -10.34
N LEU A 59 -15.15 3.39 -11.54
CA LEU A 59 -14.09 4.00 -12.34
C LEU A 59 -14.33 5.50 -12.59
N ARG A 60 -15.60 5.93 -12.65
CA ARG A 60 -15.97 7.35 -12.84
C ARG A 60 -15.53 8.26 -11.69
N TYR A 61 -15.24 7.70 -10.52
CA TYR A 61 -14.76 8.43 -9.35
C TYR A 61 -13.22 8.46 -9.25
N TRP A 62 -12.52 7.82 -10.18
CA TRP A 62 -11.06 7.78 -10.20
C TRP A 62 -10.49 8.95 -10.98
N SER A 63 -9.37 9.49 -10.50
CA SER A 63 -8.61 10.49 -11.23
C SER A 63 -8.05 9.89 -12.53
N GLN A 64 -8.02 10.67 -13.61
CA GLN A 64 -7.59 10.20 -14.93
C GLN A 64 -6.18 9.57 -14.89
N SER A 65 -5.27 10.11 -14.08
CA SER A 65 -3.91 9.60 -13.91
C SER A 65 -3.82 8.25 -13.18
N GLU A 66 -4.87 7.85 -12.45
CA GLU A 66 -4.91 6.61 -11.66
C GLU A 66 -5.88 5.57 -12.22
N GLN A 67 -6.66 5.87 -13.27
CA GLN A 67 -7.59 4.90 -13.88
C GLN A 67 -6.89 3.60 -14.33
N GLN A 68 -5.63 3.67 -14.77
CA GLN A 68 -4.84 2.48 -15.11
C GLN A 68 -4.59 1.51 -13.93
N LEU A 69 -4.79 1.96 -12.69
CA LEU A 69 -4.65 1.18 -11.46
C LEU A 69 -5.99 0.57 -10.99
N PHE A 70 -7.11 0.97 -11.59
CA PHE A 70 -8.44 0.51 -11.21
C PHE A 70 -8.57 -1.02 -11.28
N GLU A 71 -8.32 -1.59 -12.46
CA GLU A 71 -8.48 -3.03 -12.69
C GLU A 71 -7.49 -3.85 -11.84
N PRO A 72 -6.18 -3.51 -11.73
CA PRO A 72 -5.28 -4.18 -10.79
C PRO A 72 -5.75 -4.10 -9.32
N THR A 73 -6.29 -2.95 -8.88
CA THR A 73 -6.77 -2.78 -7.49
C THR A 73 -8.01 -3.64 -7.24
N GLN A 74 -8.94 -3.66 -8.20
CA GLN A 74 -10.13 -4.51 -8.14
C GLN A 74 -9.76 -5.99 -8.10
N ARG A 75 -8.80 -6.42 -8.94
CA ARG A 75 -8.30 -7.79 -8.97
C ARG A 75 -7.68 -8.22 -7.64
N LEU A 76 -6.89 -7.36 -7.02
CA LEU A 76 -6.34 -7.59 -5.68
C LEU A 76 -7.46 -7.80 -4.66
N LYS A 77 -8.43 -6.88 -4.60
CA LYS A 77 -9.54 -6.97 -3.64
C LYS A 77 -10.35 -8.26 -3.86
N GLN A 78 -10.72 -8.56 -5.09
CA GLN A 78 -11.46 -9.78 -5.41
C GLN A 78 -10.68 -11.05 -5.05
N MET A 79 -9.37 -11.09 -5.32
CA MET A 79 -8.51 -12.23 -4.97
C MET A 79 -8.47 -12.45 -3.45
N ILE A 80 -8.33 -11.39 -2.66
CA ILE A 80 -8.35 -11.49 -1.19
C ILE A 80 -9.69 -12.07 -0.70
N TYR A 81 -10.81 -11.58 -1.22
CA TYR A 81 -12.15 -12.05 -0.80
C TYR A 81 -12.47 -13.45 -1.30
N ARG A 82 -11.84 -13.90 -2.38
CA ARG A 82 -11.98 -15.26 -2.91
C ARG A 82 -11.12 -16.28 -2.14
N ASP A 83 -9.88 -15.91 -1.81
CA ASP A 83 -8.85 -16.85 -1.36
C ASP A 83 -8.66 -16.86 0.17
N ALA A 84 -9.15 -15.84 0.89
CA ALA A 84 -9.16 -15.86 2.35
C ALA A 84 -10.07 -16.96 2.91
N VAL A 85 -9.79 -17.39 4.15
CA VAL A 85 -10.52 -18.46 4.84
C VAL A 85 -12.01 -18.15 5.00
N ASP A 86 -12.34 -16.88 5.24
CA ASP A 86 -13.70 -16.40 5.43
C ASP A 86 -13.81 -14.89 5.14
N ALA A 87 -15.05 -14.40 5.05
CA ALA A 87 -15.34 -13.00 4.72
C ALA A 87 -14.85 -12.00 5.77
N ASN A 88 -14.83 -12.35 7.06
CA ASN A 88 -14.31 -11.48 8.12
C ASN A 88 -12.78 -11.36 8.01
N THR A 89 -12.10 -12.48 7.74
CA THR A 89 -10.66 -12.50 7.49
C THR A 89 -10.30 -11.70 6.24
N ALA A 90 -11.04 -11.86 5.14
CA ALA A 90 -10.86 -11.04 3.93
C ALA A 90 -11.00 -9.55 4.21
N LYS A 91 -12.06 -9.16 4.96
CA LYS A 91 -12.28 -7.78 5.38
C LYS A 91 -11.09 -7.27 6.20
N ARG A 92 -10.61 -8.04 7.18
CA ARG A 92 -9.44 -7.68 7.99
C ARG A 92 -8.17 -7.47 7.15
N TYR A 93 -7.90 -8.33 6.17
CA TYR A 93 -6.76 -8.19 5.27
C TYR A 93 -6.87 -6.91 4.42
N TRP A 94 -8.06 -6.65 3.87
CA TRP A 94 -8.28 -5.42 3.10
C TRP A 94 -8.14 -4.15 3.96
N GLU A 95 -8.69 -4.15 5.18
CA GLU A 95 -8.51 -3.04 6.12
C GLU A 95 -7.04 -2.86 6.53
N SER A 96 -6.27 -3.94 6.71
CA SER A 96 -4.84 -3.86 7.01
C SER A 96 -4.04 -3.23 5.86
N ILE A 97 -4.36 -3.56 4.61
CA ILE A 97 -3.75 -2.92 3.43
C ILE A 97 -4.05 -1.42 3.43
N LYS A 98 -5.30 -1.01 3.63
CA LYS A 98 -5.66 0.42 3.71
C LYS A 98 -4.96 1.12 4.88
N ALA A 99 -4.90 0.48 6.04
CA ALA A 99 -4.22 1.04 7.22
C ALA A 99 -2.74 1.30 6.93
N SER A 100 -2.05 0.40 6.22
CA SER A 100 -0.64 0.60 5.86
C SER A 100 -0.40 1.82 4.97
N VAL A 101 -1.37 2.21 4.14
CA VAL A 101 -1.32 3.46 3.38
C VAL A 101 -1.49 4.65 4.31
N LEU A 102 -2.51 4.59 5.17
CA LEU A 102 -2.87 5.71 6.05
C LEU A 102 -1.78 6.03 7.08
N THR A 103 -0.98 5.05 7.49
CA THR A 103 0.13 5.26 8.43
C THR A 103 1.48 5.52 7.73
N SER A 104 1.59 5.28 6.42
CA SER A 104 2.86 5.43 5.70
C SER A 104 3.31 6.87 5.50
N PHE A 105 2.42 7.84 5.67
CA PHE A 105 2.75 9.25 5.46
C PHE A 105 3.18 9.95 6.74
N TYR A 106 3.13 9.32 7.92
CA TYR A 106 3.45 9.96 9.20
C TYR A 106 4.91 10.39 9.34
N THR A 107 5.13 11.66 9.67
CA THR A 107 6.42 12.19 10.14
C THR A 107 6.29 12.56 11.61
N ASP A 108 7.17 12.04 12.45
CA ASP A 108 7.16 12.38 13.88
C ASP A 108 7.53 13.86 14.07
N THR A 109 6.75 14.59 14.87
CA THR A 109 6.96 16.03 15.11
C THR A 109 8.35 16.34 15.68
N ARG A 110 8.98 15.38 16.37
CA ARG A 110 10.36 15.50 16.86
C ARG A 110 11.37 15.66 15.72
N ILE A 111 11.13 15.00 14.58
CA ILE A 111 12.00 15.11 13.40
C ILE A 111 11.86 16.50 12.79
N VAL A 112 10.62 16.97 12.63
CA VAL A 112 10.32 18.32 12.11
C VAL A 112 10.94 19.40 13.01
N ALA A 113 10.81 19.24 14.33
CA ALA A 113 11.41 20.15 15.31
C ALA A 113 12.94 20.16 15.23
N ALA A 114 13.58 18.98 15.21
CA ALA A 114 15.04 18.89 15.13
C ALA A 114 15.62 19.57 13.87
N ILE A 115 14.94 19.44 12.73
CA ILE A 115 15.34 20.13 11.49
C ILE A 115 15.19 21.65 11.63
N SER A 116 14.07 22.10 12.20
CA SER A 116 13.81 23.53 12.46
C SER A 116 14.88 24.14 13.37
N ASP A 117 15.24 23.44 14.44
CA ASP A 117 16.23 23.88 15.42
C ASP A 117 17.63 23.94 14.78
N ALA A 118 18.01 22.94 13.99
CA ALA A 118 19.29 22.91 13.28
C ALA A 118 19.44 24.07 12.29
N LEU A 119 18.40 24.39 11.51
CA LEU A 119 18.41 25.55 10.60
C LEU A 119 18.47 26.88 11.35
N THR A 120 17.75 26.98 12.47
CA THR A 120 17.78 28.16 13.33
C THR A 120 19.18 28.39 13.92
N SER A 121 19.92 27.31 14.23
CA SER A 121 21.29 27.41 14.76
C SER A 121 22.32 27.99 13.79
N VAL A 122 22.00 28.03 12.49
CA VAL A 122 22.81 28.65 11.42
C VAL A 122 22.15 29.93 10.88
N ASP A 123 21.36 30.61 11.72
CA ASP A 123 20.67 31.87 11.43
C ASP A 123 19.64 31.81 10.28
N VAL A 124 19.05 30.63 10.03
CA VAL A 124 17.93 30.45 9.09
C VAL A 124 16.64 30.14 9.88
N PRO A 125 15.91 31.16 10.35
CA PRO A 125 14.73 30.95 11.20
C PRO A 125 13.54 30.38 10.40
N ILE A 126 13.03 29.22 10.82
CA ILE A 126 11.82 28.60 10.26
C ILE A 126 10.61 29.02 11.09
N ARG A 127 9.66 29.76 10.48
CA ARG A 127 8.43 30.21 11.16
C ARG A 127 7.23 29.29 10.95
N ARG A 128 7.23 28.53 9.86
CA ARG A 128 6.16 27.60 9.49
C ARG A 128 6.80 26.41 8.80
N CYS A 129 6.44 25.21 9.24
CA CYS A 129 6.81 23.97 8.57
C CYS A 129 5.53 23.32 8.04
N LEU A 130 5.52 22.97 6.76
CA LEU A 130 4.45 22.15 6.18
C LEU A 130 4.82 20.69 6.41
N ASP A 131 4.06 20.02 7.27
CA ASP A 131 4.11 18.57 7.41
C ASP A 131 2.91 17.98 6.64
N PRO A 132 3.12 17.33 5.48
CA PRO A 132 2.04 16.74 4.69
C PRO A 132 1.29 15.59 5.40
N SER A 133 1.82 15.16 6.55
CA SER A 133 1.29 14.07 7.35
C SER A 133 0.37 14.49 8.49
N ALA A 134 0.35 15.79 8.81
CA ALA A 134 -0.41 16.39 9.90
C ALA A 134 -1.79 16.89 9.47
#